data_AF-A0A2M7XP66-F1
#
_entry.id   AF-A0A2M7XP66-F1
#
_cell.length_a   1.000
_cell.length_b   1.000
_cell.length_c   1.000
_cell.angle_alpha   90.00
_cell.angle_beta   90.00
_cell.angle_gamma   90.00
#
_symmetry.space_group_name_H-M   'P 1'
#
loop_
_entity.id
_entity.type
_entity.pdbx_description
1 polymer ?
#
loop_
_entity_poly.entity_id
_entity_poly.type
_entity_poly.pdbx_seq_one_letter_code
_entity_poly.pdbx_strand_id
1 'polypeptide(L)' 'MELASYISGFTDGEGTFSVSFSQCSRLKTQIEARPSFSISQHKRSKGVFQKKER' A
#
# COMPACT_ATOMS: atom_id res chain seq x y z
N MET A 1 -6.22 -6.00 -20.35
CA MET A 1 -5.36 -4.80 -20.28
C MET A 1 -6.01 -3.71 -19.44
N GLU A 2 -7.29 -3.40 -19.66
CA GLU A 2 -8.04 -2.35 -18.94
C GLU A 2 -7.89 -2.30 -17.41
N LEU A 3 -8.03 -3.43 -16.71
CA LEU A 3 -7.96 -3.42 -15.24
C LEU A 3 -6.56 -3.09 -14.73
N ALA A 4 -5.51 -3.62 -15.37
CA ALA A 4 -4.13 -3.35 -14.96
C ALA A 4 -3.80 -1.87 -15.16
N SER A 5 -4.22 -1.30 -16.29
CA SER A 5 -4.06 0.13 -16.60
C SER A 5 -4.87 1.02 -15.64
N TYR A 6 -6.08 0.58 -15.23
CA TYR A 6 -6.88 1.29 -14.23
C TYR A 6 -6.21 1.26 -12.86
N ILE A 7 -5.72 0.09 -12.41
CA ILE A 7 -5.02 -0.04 -11.12
C ILE A 7 -3.74 0.78 -11.11
N SER A 8 -2.98 0.81 -12.21
CA SER A 8 -1.77 1.63 -12.30
C SER A 8 -2.10 3.12 -12.21
N GLY A 9 -3.12 3.59 -12.94
CA GLY A 9 -3.54 5.00 -12.87
C GLY A 9 -4.09 5.38 -11.49
N PHE A 10 -4.85 4.48 -10.86
CA PHE A 10 -5.36 4.69 -9.50
C PHE A 10 -4.24 4.70 -8.45
N THR A 11 -3.25 3.81 -8.61
CA THR A 11 -2.07 3.75 -7.75
C THR A 11 -1.18 4.98 -7.91
N ASP A 12 -1.07 5.54 -9.12
CA ASP A 12 -0.30 6.76 -9.36
C ASP A 12 -0.91 7.99 -8.67
N GLY A 13 -2.24 8.06 -8.57
CA GLY A 13 -2.94 9.16 -7.91
C GLY A 13 -3.02 9.06 -6.38
N GLU A 14 -3.32 7.87 -5.84
CA GLU A 14 -3.66 7.67 -4.42
C GLU A 14 -2.71 6.70 -3.70
N GLY A 15 -1.79 6.07 -4.43
CA GLY A 15 -0.84 5.11 -3.90
C GLY A 15 0.33 5.79 -3.19
N THR A 16 0.79 5.16 -2.12
CA THR A 16 1.96 5.56 -1.37
C THR A 16 2.87 4.35 -1.22
N PHE A 17 4.11 4.49 -1.69
CA PHE A 17 5.18 3.54 -1.42
C PHE A 17 6.15 4.16 -0.43
N SER A 18 6.35 3.49 0.71
CA SER A 18 7.20 3.98 1.79
C SER A 18 8.16 2.89 2.23
N VAL A 19 9.45 3.22 2.30
CA VAL A 19 10.47 2.34 2.85
C VAL A 19 10.93 2.95 4.17
N SER A 20 10.63 2.26 5.27
CA SER A 20 11.09 2.66 6.59
C SER A 20 12.16 1.71 7.09
N PHE A 21 13.08 2.21 7.91
CA PHE A 21 14.09 1.38 8.56
C PHE A 21 13.87 1.40 10.06
N SER A 22 13.88 0.24 10.70
CA SER A 22 13.84 0.12 12.15
C SER A 22 15.04 -0.62 12.69
N GLN A 23 15.52 -0.18 13.84
CA GLN A 23 16.52 -0.95 14.57
C GLN A 23 15.87 -2.22 15.10
N CYS A 24 16.44 -3.36 14.72
CA CYS A 24 15.94 -4.68 15.10
C CYS A 24 17.12 -5.54 15.52
N SER A 25 17.29 -5.71 16.84
CA SER A 25 18.43 -6.40 17.43
C SER A 25 18.51 -7.89 17.10
N ARG A 26 17.44 -8.45 16.53
CA ARG A 26 17.34 -9.85 16.09
C ARG A 26 18.04 -10.10 14.75
N LEU A 27 18.25 -9.07 13.94
CA LEU A 27 18.94 -9.18 12.65
C LEU A 27 20.44 -8.98 12.83
N LYS A 28 21.25 -9.71 12.05
CA LYS A 28 22.72 -9.55 12.07
C LYS A 28 23.17 -8.13 11.71
N THR A 29 22.41 -7.46 10.84
CA THR A 29 22.64 -6.07 10.42
C THR A 29 22.08 -5.04 11.39
N GLN A 30 21.33 -5.47 12.42
CA GLN A 30 20.66 -4.63 13.42
C GLN A 30 19.64 -3.61 12.84
N ILE A 31 19.41 -3.65 11.52
CA ILE A 31 18.52 -2.75 10.79
C ILE A 31 17.58 -3.62 9.94
N GLU A 32 16.29 -3.36 10.09
CA GLU A 32 15.21 -3.98 9.34
C GLU A 32 14.64 -2.98 8.35
N ALA A 33 14.65 -3.32 7.06
CA ALA A 33 13.96 -2.57 6.03
C ALA A 33 12.50 -3.03 5.97
N ARG A 34 11.58 -2.08 6.12
CA ARG A 34 10.13 -2.29 6.08
C ARG A 34 9.55 -1.51 4.91
N PRO A 35 9.58 -2.08 3.70
CA PRO A 35 8.83 -1.55 2.58
C PRO A 35 7.33 -1.75 2.84
N SER A 36 6.55 -0.72 2.55
CA SER A 36 5.10 -0.72 2.69
C SER A 36 4.50 -0.03 1.47
N PHE A 37 3.44 -0.63 0.95
CA PHE A 37 2.62 -0.04 -0.08
C PHE A 37 1.21 0.10 0.46
N SER A 38 0.65 1.29 0.36
CA SER A 38 -0.70 1.59 0.81
C SER A 38 -1.42 2.45 -0.22
N ILE A 39 -2.72 2.26 -0.36
CA ILE A 39 -3.59 3.16 -1.12
C ILE A 39 -4.60 3.69 -0.12
N SER A 40 -4.59 5.00 0.07
CA SER A 40 -5.52 5.67 0.98
C SER A 40 -6.69 6.22 0.17
N GLN A 41 -7.89 6.22 0.74
CA GLN A 41 -9.05 6.84 0.11
C GLN A 41 -9.95 7.43 1.19
N HIS A 42 -10.65 8.50 0.85
CA HIS A 42 -11.56 9.13 1.80
C HIS A 42 -12.66 8.16 2.25
N LYS A 43 -13.01 8.22 3.54
CA LYS A 43 -14.06 7.41 4.19
C LYS A 43 -15.45 7.38 3.51
N ARG A 44 -15.74 8.31 2.59
CA ARG A 44 -17.00 8.35 1.80
C ARG A 44 -16.98 7.33 0.67
N SER A 45 -15.79 7.04 0.13
CA SER A 45 -15.57 6.09 -0.96
C SER A 45 -15.12 4.71 -0.47
N LYS A 46 -15.46 4.34 0.77
CA LYS A 46 -15.16 3.01 1.36
C LYS A 46 -15.67 1.85 0.51
N GLY A 47 -16.71 2.07 -0.29
CA GLY A 47 -17.28 1.06 -1.19
C GLY A 47 -16.31 0.57 -2.26
N VAL A 48 -15.24 1.32 -2.57
CA VAL A 48 -14.23 0.91 -3.55
C VAL A 48 -13.28 -0.17 -2.97
N PHE A 49 -13.00 -0.11 -1.67
CA PHE A 49 -12.11 -1.09 -1.01
C PHE A 49 -12.86 -2.27 -0.38
N GLN A 50 -14.16 -2.13 -0.12
CA GLN A 50 -14.95 -3.23 0.40
C GLN A 50 -15.61 -3.99 -0.73
N LYS A 51 -15.14 -5.22 -0.95
CA LYS A 51 -15.95 -6.23 -1.65
C LYS A 51 -17.13 -6.57 -0.74
N LYS A 52 -18.33 -6.13 -1.09
CA LYS A 52 -19.57 -6.65 -0.49
C LYS A 52 -19.74 -8.09 -0.96
N GLU A 53 -19.22 -9.04 -0.19
CA GLU A 53 -19.69 -10.42 -0.29
C GLU A 53 -21.09 -10.48 0.32
N ARG A 54 -22.01 -11.06 -0.45
CA ARG A 54 -23.44 -11.17 -0.12
C ARG A 54 -23.67 -12.10 1.05
#